data_AF-A0A4P0Y7K6-F1
#
_entry.id   AF-A0A4P0Y7K6-F1
#
_cell.length_a   1.000
_cell.length_b   1.000
_cell.length_c   1.000
_cell.angle_alpha   90.00
_cell.angle_beta   90.00
_cell.angle_gamma   90.00
#
_symmetry.space_group_name_H-M   'P 1'
#
loop_
_entity.id
_entity.type
_entity.pdbx_description
1 polymer ?
#
loop_
_entity_poly.entity_id
_entity_poly.type
_entity_poly.pdbx_seq_one_letter_code
_entity_poly.pdbx_strand_id
1 'polypeptide(L)'
;MSKLLDRFRYFKQKGETFANGHGQVYNNNRDWEDSYRQRWQFDKIVRSTHGVNCTGSCSWKIYVKNGLVTWETQQTDYPRTRPDLPNHEPRGCPRGASYSWYLYSANRLKYPLARND
;
A
#
# COMPACT_ATOMS: atom_id res chain seq x y z
N MET A 1 -12.41 -10.79 23.42
CA MET A 1 -13.60 -11.69 23.48
C MET A 1 -13.20 -13.09 23.00
N SER A 2 -13.87 -14.14 23.48
CA SER A 2 -13.57 -15.52 23.09
C SER A 2 -14.31 -15.89 21.79
N LYS A 3 -13.56 -16.14 20.71
CA LYS A 3 -14.13 -16.57 19.42
C LYS A 3 -14.92 -17.88 19.53
N LEU A 4 -14.57 -18.73 20.50
CA LEU A 4 -15.30 -19.98 20.77
C LEU A 4 -16.69 -19.70 21.35
N LEU A 5 -16.77 -18.82 22.35
CA LEU A 5 -18.04 -18.47 23.00
C LEU A 5 -18.97 -17.65 22.09
N ASP A 6 -18.40 -16.83 21.21
CA ASP A 6 -19.18 -16.06 20.24
C ASP A 6 -19.98 -16.95 19.28
N ARG A 7 -19.55 -18.19 19.04
CA ARG A 7 -20.31 -19.17 18.22
C ARG A 7 -21.67 -19.51 18.81
N PHE A 8 -21.83 -19.43 20.13
CA PHE A 8 -23.12 -19.66 20.80
C PHE A 8 -24.12 -18.52 20.54
N ARG A 9 -23.70 -17.39 19.96
CA ARG A 9 -24.58 -16.28 19.56
C ARG A 9 -25.14 -16.42 18.14
N TYR A 10 -25.02 -17.58 17.51
CA TYR A 10 -25.33 -17.82 16.09
C TYR A 10 -26.66 -17.20 15.63
N PHE A 11 -27.77 -17.47 16.32
CA PHE A 11 -29.08 -16.91 15.94
C PHE A 11 -29.23 -15.43 16.28
N LYS A 12 -28.59 -14.95 17.36
CA LYS A 12 -28.66 -13.54 17.79
C LYS A 12 -27.93 -12.60 16.82
N GLN A 13 -26.99 -13.14 16.04
CA GLN A 13 -26.20 -12.39 15.07
C GLN A 13 -26.87 -12.24 13.70
N LYS A 14 -27.92 -13.01 13.40
CA LYS A 14 -28.69 -12.88 12.15
C LYS A 14 -29.54 -11.60 12.21
N GLY A 15 -29.33 -10.70 11.26
CA GLY A 15 -30.13 -9.49 11.06
C GLY A 15 -31.32 -9.75 10.13
N GLU A 16 -31.72 -8.71 9.39
CA GLU A 16 -32.79 -8.80 8.40
C GLU A 16 -32.40 -9.63 7.18
N THR A 17 -33.39 -10.27 6.57
CA THR A 17 -33.27 -10.83 5.23
C THR A 17 -33.53 -9.75 4.20
N PHE A 18 -32.95 -9.89 3.01
CA PHE A 18 -33.19 -8.96 1.90
C PHE A 18 -33.36 -9.73 0.58
N ALA A 19 -33.85 -9.03 -0.45
CA ALA A 19 -34.11 -9.60 -1.78
C ALA A 19 -34.98 -10.88 -1.72
N ASN A 20 -36.18 -10.78 -1.13
CA ASN A 20 -37.14 -11.88 -1.00
C ASN A 20 -36.55 -13.16 -0.38
N GLY A 21 -35.67 -13.00 0.62
CA GLY A 21 -35.03 -14.11 1.30
C GLY A 21 -33.76 -14.65 0.63
N HIS A 22 -33.32 -14.06 -0.48
CA HIS A 22 -32.06 -14.45 -1.13
C HIS A 22 -30.83 -14.04 -0.31
N GLY A 23 -30.91 -12.90 0.38
CA GLY A 23 -29.82 -12.33 1.17
C GLY A 23 -30.10 -12.35 2.67
N GLN A 24 -29.02 -12.40 3.46
CA GLN A 24 -29.05 -12.30 4.92
C GLN A 24 -27.98 -11.32 5.38
N VAL A 25 -28.38 -10.31 6.16
CA VAL A 25 -27.43 -9.43 6.85
C VAL A 25 -26.94 -10.11 8.14
N TYR A 26 -25.65 -9.96 8.46
CA TYR A 26 -25.06 -10.49 9.69
C TYR A 26 -24.39 -9.38 10.49
N ASN A 27 -24.67 -9.36 11.80
CA ASN A 27 -24.04 -8.46 12.76
C ASN A 27 -22.91 -9.18 13.51
N ASN A 28 -21.89 -9.60 12.76
CA ASN A 28 -20.76 -10.37 13.27
C ASN A 28 -19.54 -9.48 13.53
N ASN A 29 -18.66 -9.95 14.39
CA ASN A 29 -17.35 -9.35 14.60
C ASN A 29 -16.53 -9.38 13.29
N ARG A 30 -15.84 -8.27 12.98
CA ARG A 30 -14.99 -8.09 11.80
C ARG A 30 -13.57 -7.62 12.16
N ASP A 31 -13.14 -7.87 13.39
CA ASP A 31 -11.85 -7.37 13.91
C ASP A 31 -10.66 -7.96 13.13
N TRP A 32 -10.83 -9.11 12.49
CA TRP A 32 -9.79 -9.72 11.63
C TRP A 32 -9.33 -8.79 10.49
N GLU A 33 -10.19 -7.86 10.07
CA GLU A 33 -9.90 -6.88 9.02
C GLU A 33 -8.79 -5.90 9.40
N ASP A 34 -8.53 -5.74 10.70
CA ASP A 34 -7.43 -4.91 11.18
C ASP A 34 -6.07 -5.39 10.67
N SER A 35 -5.94 -6.68 10.30
CA SER A 35 -4.72 -7.23 9.71
C SER A 35 -4.32 -6.47 8.43
N TYR A 36 -5.28 -6.22 7.53
CA TYR A 36 -5.01 -5.47 6.30
C TYR A 36 -4.85 -3.97 6.57
N ARG A 37 -5.60 -3.41 7.54
CA ARG A 37 -5.45 -2.01 7.96
C ARG A 37 -4.05 -1.74 8.51
N GLN A 38 -3.56 -2.61 9.40
CA GLN A 38 -2.23 -2.53 10.00
C GLN A 38 -1.11 -2.77 9.00
N ARG A 39 -1.34 -3.59 7.95
CA ARG A 39 -0.38 -3.72 6.84
C ARG A 39 -0.22 -2.40 6.07
N TRP A 40 -1.33 -1.71 5.78
CA TRP A 40 -1.33 -0.46 5.03
C TRP A 40 -0.76 0.73 5.81
N GLN A 41 -0.97 0.77 7.14
CA GLN A 41 -0.36 1.78 8.01
C GLN A 41 1.17 1.81 7.86
N PHE A 42 1.76 2.98 8.00
CA PHE A 42 3.18 3.24 7.82
C PHE A 42 3.65 4.30 8.83
N ASP A 43 4.96 4.41 9.03
CA ASP A 43 5.57 5.32 10.01
C ASP A 43 5.65 6.74 9.44
N LYS A 44 6.11 6.86 8.18
CA LYS A 44 6.22 8.13 7.46
C LYS A 44 6.22 7.94 5.95
N ILE A 45 5.95 9.05 5.24
CA ILE A 45 6.16 9.17 3.80
C ILE A 45 7.30 10.16 3.57
N VAL A 46 8.24 9.82 2.68
CA VAL A 46 9.33 10.69 2.24
C VAL A 46 9.17 10.98 0.75
N ARG A 47 9.36 12.24 0.32
CA ARG A 47 9.38 12.58 -1.10
C ARG A 47 10.72 12.20 -1.72
N SER A 48 10.70 11.48 -2.84
CA SER A 48 11.88 11.21 -3.66
C SER A 48 11.53 11.10 -5.14
N THR A 49 12.51 10.74 -5.98
CA THR A 49 12.39 10.50 -7.42
C THR A 49 13.37 9.41 -7.86
N HIS A 50 13.23 8.88 -9.07
CA HIS A 50 14.14 7.86 -9.61
C HIS A 50 15.20 8.51 -10.52
N GLY A 51 16.47 8.43 -10.10
CA GLY A 51 17.63 8.92 -10.85
C GLY A 51 18.04 8.01 -12.01
N VAL A 52 17.10 7.68 -12.89
CA VAL A 52 17.29 6.82 -14.07
C VAL A 52 16.93 7.59 -15.33
N ASN A 53 17.67 7.36 -16.44
CA ASN A 53 17.47 8.06 -17.70
C ASN A 53 16.19 7.59 -18.43
N CYS A 54 15.02 8.02 -17.95
CA CYS A 54 13.72 7.58 -18.46
C CYS A 54 12.78 8.73 -18.87
N THR A 55 13.27 9.98 -18.83
CA THR A 55 12.51 11.24 -19.05
C THR A 55 11.31 11.48 -18.11
N GLY A 56 11.00 10.53 -17.23
CA GLY A 56 9.83 10.59 -16.37
C GLY A 56 9.87 11.71 -15.34
N SER A 57 10.98 11.86 -14.59
CA SER A 57 11.09 12.83 -13.49
C SER A 57 9.88 12.80 -12.51
N CYS A 58 9.34 11.60 -12.28
CA CYS A 58 8.15 11.40 -11.45
C CYS A 58 8.53 11.52 -9.97
N SER A 59 7.84 12.38 -9.22
CA SER A 59 7.91 12.44 -7.76
C SER A 59 7.08 11.32 -7.13
N TRP A 60 7.65 10.65 -6.12
CA TRP A 60 7.05 9.51 -5.41
C TRP A 60 6.97 9.74 -3.90
N LYS A 61 5.96 9.12 -3.29
CA LYS A 61 5.79 8.89 -1.87
C LYS A 61 6.49 7.58 -1.52
N ILE A 62 7.61 7.67 -0.81
CA ILE A 62 8.35 6.51 -0.31
C ILE A 62 7.81 6.18 1.08
N TYR A 63 7.21 5.00 1.23
CA TYR A 63 6.61 4.57 2.49
C TYR A 63 7.67 3.86 3.35
N VAL A 64 7.85 4.37 4.56
CA VAL A 64 8.68 3.74 5.60
C VAL A 64 7.75 3.10 6.61
N LYS A 65 7.95 1.82 6.91
CA LYS A 65 7.22 1.06 7.93
C LYS A 65 8.18 0.17 8.69
N ASN A 66 8.06 0.14 10.01
CA ASN A 66 9.01 -0.54 10.91
C ASN A 66 10.46 -0.06 10.69
N GLY A 67 10.65 1.23 10.39
CA GLY A 67 11.96 1.82 10.12
C GLY A 67 12.61 1.41 8.80
N LEU A 68 11.92 0.64 7.95
CA LEU A 68 12.42 0.17 6.64
C LEU A 68 11.55 0.71 5.52
N VAL A 69 12.14 0.96 4.35
CA VAL A 69 11.36 1.30 3.15
C VAL A 69 10.60 0.05 2.69
N THR A 70 9.29 0.17 2.46
CA THR A 70 8.43 -0.98 2.15
C THR A 70 7.81 -0.95 0.76
N TRP A 71 7.30 0.20 0.31
CA TRP A 71 6.76 0.38 -1.04
C TRP A 71 6.75 1.87 -1.41
N GLU A 72 6.36 2.18 -2.65
CA GLU A 72 6.18 3.54 -3.13
C GLU A 72 4.87 3.71 -3.91
N THR A 73 4.27 4.89 -3.81
CA THR A 73 3.15 5.32 -4.68
C THR A 73 3.45 6.72 -5.22
N GLN A 74 2.81 7.12 -6.31
CA GLN A 74 3.11 8.42 -6.91
C GLN A 74 2.68 9.59 -6.00
N GLN A 75 3.43 10.69 -6.08
CA GLN A 75 2.93 11.98 -5.63
C GLN A 75 1.92 12.52 -6.64
N THR A 76 0.95 13.28 -6.15
CA THR A 76 -0.11 13.86 -6.97
C THR A 76 -0.22 15.38 -6.81
N ASP A 77 0.77 15.99 -6.17
CA ASP A 77 0.75 17.39 -5.75
C ASP A 77 1.71 18.27 -6.57
N TYR A 78 1.93 17.91 -7.84
CA TYR A 78 2.58 18.84 -8.77
C TYR A 78 1.77 20.13 -8.86
N PRO A 79 2.42 21.29 -9.08
CA PRO A 79 1.70 22.52 -9.43
C PRO A 79 0.72 22.24 -10.57
N ARG A 80 -0.54 22.63 -10.36
CA ARG A 80 -1.61 22.38 -11.33
C ARG A 80 -1.33 23.11 -12.64
N THR A 81 -1.80 22.51 -13.73
CA THR A 81 -1.83 23.17 -15.04
C THR A 81 -2.94 24.23 -15.08
N ARG A 82 -3.06 24.94 -16.20
CA ARG A 82 -4.17 25.87 -16.46
C ARG A 82 -5.52 25.11 -16.43
N PRO A 83 -6.65 25.79 -16.14
CA PRO A 83 -7.96 25.13 -16.03
C PRO A 83 -8.41 24.34 -17.27
N ASP A 84 -7.93 24.72 -18.45
CA ASP A 84 -8.23 24.10 -19.75
C ASP A 84 -7.30 22.92 -20.10
N LEU A 85 -6.32 22.59 -19.25
CA LEU A 85 -5.36 21.51 -19.45
C LEU A 85 -5.45 20.46 -18.33
N PRO A 86 -5.26 19.17 -18.63
CA PRO A 86 -5.18 18.14 -17.61
C PRO A 86 -3.90 18.31 -16.76
N ASN A 87 -4.01 17.98 -15.48
CA ASN A 87 -2.85 17.98 -14.58
C ASN A 87 -1.91 16.80 -14.90
N HIS A 88 -0.66 16.90 -14.42
CA HIS A 88 0.37 15.88 -14.63
C HIS A 88 0.22 14.64 -13.76
N GLU A 89 -0.47 14.75 -12.63
CA GLU A 89 -0.61 13.66 -11.68
C GLU A 89 -1.35 12.46 -12.31
N PRO A 90 -1.00 11.20 -11.94
CA PRO A 90 0.04 10.81 -10.99
C PRO A 90 1.44 10.63 -11.61
N ARG A 91 1.59 10.70 -12.94
CA ARG A 91 2.77 10.17 -13.66
C ARG A 91 3.08 8.72 -13.22
N GLY A 92 4.36 8.37 -13.11
CA GLY A 92 4.83 7.05 -12.69
C GLY A 92 4.81 6.00 -13.81
N CYS A 93 5.43 4.86 -13.56
CA CYS A 93 5.51 3.75 -14.50
C CYS A 93 5.77 2.43 -13.73
N PRO A 94 5.53 1.25 -14.33
CA PRO A 94 5.73 -0.03 -13.62
C PRO A 94 7.19 -0.28 -13.19
N ARG A 95 8.17 0.34 -13.87
CA ARG A 95 9.59 0.27 -13.50
C ARG A 95 9.89 1.09 -12.25
N GLY A 96 9.25 2.25 -12.10
CA GLY A 96 9.38 3.06 -10.89
C GLY A 96 8.66 2.44 -9.69
N ALA A 97 7.50 1.83 -9.90
CA ALA A 97 6.72 1.18 -8.84
C ALA A 97 7.41 -0.06 -8.22
N SER A 98 8.49 -0.57 -8.81
CA SER A 98 9.26 -1.71 -8.30
C SER A 98 10.61 -1.34 -7.69
N TYR A 99 10.99 -0.06 -7.63
CA TYR A 99 12.34 0.35 -7.26
C TYR A 99 12.71 0.02 -5.81
N SER A 100 11.74 0.09 -4.89
CA SER A 100 11.87 -0.29 -3.48
C SER A 100 12.40 -1.73 -3.28
N TRP A 101 12.24 -2.62 -4.26
CA TRP A 101 12.83 -3.96 -4.24
C TRP A 101 14.35 -3.93 -4.06
N TYR A 102 15.05 -3.01 -4.73
CA TYR A 102 16.51 -2.97 -4.75
C TYR A 102 17.16 -2.71 -3.39
N LEU A 103 16.43 -2.14 -2.42
CA LEU A 103 17.01 -1.72 -1.15
C LEU A 103 17.55 -2.90 -0.35
N TYR A 104 16.84 -4.02 -0.36
CA TYR A 104 17.16 -5.21 0.44
C TYR A 104 17.15 -6.51 -0.37
N SER A 105 17.11 -6.41 -1.71
CA SER A 105 17.16 -7.60 -2.56
C SER A 105 18.49 -8.34 -2.47
N ALA A 106 18.49 -9.60 -2.92
CA ALA A 106 19.67 -10.45 -2.92
C ALA A 106 20.84 -9.89 -3.75
N ASN A 107 20.57 -9.00 -4.71
CA ASN A 107 21.59 -8.38 -5.56
C ASN A 107 22.07 -7.00 -5.07
N ARG A 108 21.72 -6.61 -3.84
CA ARG A 108 22.17 -5.35 -3.25
C ARG A 108 23.66 -5.43 -2.91
N LEU A 109 24.48 -4.59 -3.55
CA LEU A 109 25.86 -4.36 -3.11
C LEU A 109 25.87 -3.68 -1.73
N LYS A 110 26.50 -4.35 -0.76
CA LYS A 110 26.62 -3.88 0.64
C LYS A 110 28.01 -3.37 0.99
N TYR A 111 29.03 -3.84 0.27
CA TYR A 111 30.44 -3.56 0.55
C TYR A 111 31.17 -3.30 -0.77
N PRO A 112 32.29 -2.55 -0.77
CA PRO A 112 33.17 -2.47 -1.92
C PRO A 112 33.74 -3.88 -2.23
N LEU A 113 33.80 -4.24 -3.51
CA LEU A 113 34.32 -5.52 -3.98
C LEU A 113 35.55 -5.29 -4.86
N ALA A 114 36.54 -6.16 -4.73
CA ALA A 114 37.70 -6.24 -5.60
C ALA A 114 37.85 -7.68 -6.09
N ARG A 115 38.31 -7.85 -7.34
CA ARG A 115 38.60 -9.18 -7.87
C ARG A 115 39.86 -9.71 -7.18
N ASN A 116 39.81 -10.96 -6.72
CA ASN A 116 40.99 -11.62 -6.16
C ASN A 116 41.97 -11.98 -7.29
N ASP A 117 43.26 -11.97 -6.97
CA ASP A 117 44.33 -12.42 -7.88
C ASP A 117 44.28 -13.95 -8.12
#